data_AF-A0A6J1W415-F1
#
_entry.id   AF-A0A6J1W415-F1
#
_cell.length_a   1.000
_cell.length_b   1.000
_cell.length_c   1.000
_cell.angle_alpha   90.00
_cell.angle_beta   90.00
_cell.angle_gamma   90.00
#
_symmetry.space_group_name_H-M   'P 1'
#
loop_
_entity.id
_entity.type
_entity.pdbx_description
1 polymer ?
#
loop_
_entity_poly.entity_id
_entity_poly.type
_entity_poly.pdbx_seq_one_letter_code
_entity_poly.pdbx_strand_id
1 'polypeptide(L)'
;SVFVYELSAILIHRGVSAYSGHYIAHVKDPQTGEWYRFNDEEIEKMEGKKLQLGAEEELEPSKSQSRRPKCGKGTYRSRNAYMLVYRLQSREKSLAVELPAFLQELVDEDNSRFEEWCHEMAEMRKQSVARGKVKHEEVKELYQKLPAKAGCPYDFVSLEWLQQWLDESTPPKAIDNTACLCPHGKLHPDKISTVKRVSEDVADYFYQRYGGGPRLT
;
A
#
# COMPACT_ATOMS: atom_id res chain seq x y z
N SER A 1 -35.37 -1.80 -43.83
CA SER A 1 -35.37 -1.62 -42.36
C SER A 1 -34.17 -0.79 -41.96
N VAL A 2 -34.35 0.21 -41.09
CA VAL A 2 -33.24 1.02 -40.57
C VAL A 2 -32.72 0.35 -39.31
N PHE A 3 -31.44 0.00 -39.28
CA PHE A 3 -30.77 -0.53 -38.10
C PHE A 3 -30.07 0.63 -37.38
N VAL A 4 -30.40 0.83 -36.10
CA VAL A 4 -29.78 1.86 -35.26
C VAL A 4 -28.78 1.20 -34.33
N TYR A 5 -27.56 1.72 -34.30
CA TYR A 5 -26.49 1.26 -33.43
C TYR A 5 -26.17 2.32 -32.40
N GLU A 6 -25.90 1.90 -31.17
CA GLU A 6 -25.47 2.77 -30.08
C GLU A 6 -24.08 2.38 -29.61
N LEU A 7 -23.30 3.39 -29.23
CA LEU A 7 -21.96 3.19 -28.67
C LEU A 7 -22.09 2.54 -27.27
N SER A 8 -21.47 1.38 -27.09
CA SER A 8 -21.51 0.60 -25.85
C SER A 8 -20.18 0.61 -25.10
N ALA A 9 -19.06 0.62 -25.81
CA ALA A 9 -17.75 0.69 -25.19
C ALA A 9 -16.71 1.37 -26.09
N ILE A 10 -15.61 1.83 -25.48
CA ILE A 10 -14.47 2.43 -26.13
C ILE A 10 -13.21 1.86 -25.48
N LEU A 11 -12.33 1.29 -26.28
CA LEU A 11 -10.99 0.90 -25.84
C LEU A 11 -10.04 2.05 -26.10
N ILE A 12 -9.31 2.46 -25.09
CA ILE A 12 -8.41 3.61 -25.11
C ILE A 12 -6.98 3.10 -24.89
N HIS A 13 -6.07 3.52 -25.76
CA HIS A 13 -4.64 3.23 -25.63
C HIS A 13 -3.91 4.45 -25.06
N ARG A 14 -3.29 4.30 -23.89
CA ARG A 14 -2.48 5.31 -23.20
C ARG A 14 -1.00 4.96 -23.35
N GLY A 15 -0.36 5.49 -24.37
CA GLY A 15 1.07 5.27 -24.60
C GLY A 15 1.62 6.20 -25.67
N VAL A 16 2.94 6.41 -25.64
CA VAL A 16 3.66 7.24 -26.61
C VAL A 16 3.94 6.53 -27.93
N SER A 17 3.80 5.20 -27.97
CA SER A 17 4.09 4.38 -29.15
C SER A 17 2.98 3.34 -29.39
N ALA A 18 2.91 2.78 -30.59
CA ALA A 18 2.00 1.66 -30.87
C ALA A 18 2.48 0.31 -30.32
N TYR A 19 3.75 0.23 -29.87
CA TYR A 19 4.37 -1.01 -29.38
C TYR A 19 4.28 -1.15 -27.86
N SER A 20 4.00 -0.06 -27.15
CA SER A 20 3.93 -0.02 -25.70
C SER A 20 2.99 1.07 -25.22
N GLY A 21 2.13 0.68 -24.29
CA GLY A 21 1.19 1.56 -23.61
C GLY A 21 0.21 0.75 -22.77
N HIS A 22 -0.66 1.47 -22.09
CA HIS A 22 -1.65 0.93 -21.19
C HIS A 22 -3.04 0.99 -21.81
N TYR A 23 -3.83 -0.07 -21.71
CA TYR A 23 -5.17 -0.10 -22.27
C TYR A 23 -6.22 0.03 -21.18
N ILE A 24 -7.15 0.96 -21.36
CA ILE A 24 -8.31 1.12 -20.48
C ILE A 24 -9.59 1.07 -21.31
N ALA A 25 -10.70 0.70 -20.68
CA ALA A 25 -11.99 0.63 -21.35
C ALA A 25 -13.02 1.56 -20.72
N HIS A 26 -13.71 2.34 -21.55
CA HIS A 26 -14.91 3.06 -21.16
C HIS A 26 -16.11 2.23 -21.58
N VAL A 27 -16.94 1.78 -20.64
CA VAL A 27 -18.09 0.93 -20.91
C VAL A 27 -19.35 1.61 -20.40
N LYS A 28 -20.39 1.62 -21.23
CA LYS A 28 -21.70 2.15 -20.89
C LYS A 28 -22.55 1.01 -20.33
N ASP A 29 -23.08 1.18 -19.13
CA ASP A 29 -24.10 0.28 -18.60
C ASP A 29 -25.38 0.44 -19.44
N PRO A 30 -25.88 -0.63 -20.09
CA PRO A 30 -27.08 -0.57 -20.89
C PRO A 30 -28.35 -0.28 -20.08
N GLN A 31 -28.38 -0.59 -18.78
CA GLN A 31 -29.57 -0.38 -17.92
C GLN A 31 -29.68 1.06 -17.45
N THR A 32 -28.62 1.61 -16.88
CA THR A 32 -28.64 2.97 -16.33
C THR A 32 -28.28 4.03 -17.39
N GLY A 33 -27.57 3.63 -18.45
CA GLY A 33 -27.01 4.52 -19.45
C GLY A 33 -25.77 5.29 -18.98
N GLU A 34 -25.27 4.99 -17.78
CA GLU A 34 -24.11 5.63 -17.16
C GLU A 34 -22.81 5.02 -17.72
N TRP A 35 -21.75 5.83 -17.70
CA TRP A 35 -20.43 5.40 -18.19
C TRP A 35 -19.50 5.06 -17.03
N TYR A 36 -18.73 4.01 -17.23
CA TYR A 36 -17.74 3.51 -16.28
C TYR A 36 -16.38 3.42 -16.96
N ARG A 37 -15.32 3.78 -16.23
CA ARG A 37 -13.92 3.63 -16.64
C ARG A 37 -13.37 2.39 -15.96
N PHE A 38 -12.93 1.43 -16.76
CA PHE A 38 -12.26 0.21 -16.34
C PHE A 38 -10.77 0.35 -16.60
N ASN A 39 -9.98 0.33 -15.54
CA ASN A 39 -8.53 0.46 -15.52
C ASN A 39 -7.96 -0.65 -14.63
N ASP A 40 -7.73 -1.82 -15.21
CA ASP A 40 -7.33 -3.04 -14.48
C ASP A 40 -8.27 -3.34 -13.28
N GLU A 41 -7.75 -3.27 -12.06
CA GLU A 41 -8.48 -3.48 -10.80
C GLU A 41 -9.34 -2.28 -10.37
N GLU A 42 -9.18 -1.12 -11.02
CA GLU A 42 -9.90 0.10 -10.72
C GLU A 42 -11.11 0.28 -11.63
N ILE A 43 -12.30 0.42 -11.03
CA ILE A 43 -13.55 0.73 -11.74
C ILE A 43 -14.14 2.00 -11.18
N GLU A 44 -14.29 3.02 -12.03
CA GLU A 44 -14.81 4.33 -11.64
C GLU A 44 -16.06 4.69 -12.44
N LYS A 45 -17.09 5.20 -11.75
CA LYS A 45 -18.24 5.81 -12.40
C LYS A 45 -17.87 7.21 -12.90
N MET A 46 -18.09 7.50 -14.18
CA MET A 46 -17.85 8.83 -14.74
C MET A 46 -18.91 9.83 -14.31
N GLU A 47 -18.50 11.09 -14.16
CA GLU A 47 -19.43 12.16 -13.81
C GLU A 47 -20.36 12.52 -14.97
N GLY A 48 -21.66 12.28 -14.75
CA GLY A 48 -22.74 12.62 -15.66
C GLY A 48 -22.99 11.57 -16.76
N LYS A 49 -24.07 11.79 -17.51
CA LYS A 49 -24.51 10.89 -18.60
C LYS A 49 -23.71 11.02 -19.89
N LYS A 50 -22.71 11.92 -19.90
CA LYS A 50 -21.93 12.24 -21.10
C LYS A 50 -20.59 11.57 -21.00
N LEU A 51 -20.26 10.85 -22.07
CA LEU A 51 -18.95 10.29 -22.29
C LEU A 51 -17.88 11.40 -22.20
N GLN A 52 -16.91 11.22 -21.31
CA GLN A 52 -15.77 12.11 -21.17
C GLN A 52 -14.58 11.55 -21.97
N LEU A 53 -14.37 12.07 -23.19
CA LEU A 53 -13.20 11.75 -24.00
C LEU A 53 -12.18 12.89 -23.93
N GLY A 54 -10.92 12.58 -23.62
CA GLY A 54 -9.81 13.54 -23.65
C GLY A 54 -9.60 14.38 -22.37
N ALA A 55 -10.31 14.11 -21.28
CA ALA A 55 -10.01 14.70 -19.97
C ALA A 55 -8.80 14.01 -19.28
N GLU A 56 -8.39 12.85 -19.78
CA GLU A 56 -7.38 11.98 -19.18
C GLU A 56 -5.93 12.35 -19.56
N GLU A 57 -5.78 13.29 -20.49
CA GLU A 57 -4.49 13.86 -20.90
C GLU A 57 -3.92 14.82 -19.82
N GLU A 58 -4.67 15.08 -18.74
CA GLU A 58 -4.34 16.08 -17.70
C GLU A 58 -3.63 15.48 -16.46
N LEU A 59 -3.47 14.16 -16.39
CA LEU A 59 -2.80 13.47 -15.27
C LEU A 59 -1.26 13.44 -15.36
N GLU A 60 -0.67 13.93 -16.45
CA GLU A 60 0.78 14.08 -16.59
C GLU A 60 1.22 15.52 -16.22
N PRO A 61 2.14 15.72 -15.25
CA PRO A 61 2.65 17.03 -14.91
C PRO A 61 3.72 17.43 -15.94
N SER A 62 3.33 17.70 -17.19
CA SER A 62 4.25 18.27 -18.17
C SER A 62 3.62 19.39 -19.01
N LYS A 63 4.45 20.42 -19.20
CA LYS A 63 4.12 21.76 -19.66
C LYS A 63 3.61 21.76 -21.12
N SER A 64 2.31 21.95 -21.31
CA SER A 64 1.73 22.91 -22.28
C SER A 64 0.23 22.67 -22.39
N GLN A 65 -0.57 23.59 -21.84
CA GLN A 65 -2.01 23.60 -22.06
C GLN A 65 -2.31 23.98 -23.51
N SER A 66 -2.26 23.00 -24.43
CA SER A 66 -2.79 23.19 -25.77
C SER A 66 -4.31 23.30 -25.65
N ARG A 67 -4.85 24.47 -26.04
CA ARG A 67 -6.29 24.78 -25.92
C ARG A 67 -7.12 23.72 -26.64
N ARG A 68 -8.09 23.13 -25.93
CA ARG A 68 -9.09 22.19 -26.47
C ARG A 68 -9.68 22.76 -27.76
N PRO A 69 -9.61 22.07 -28.91
CA PRO A 69 -10.32 22.49 -30.11
C PRO A 69 -11.81 22.52 -29.81
N LYS A 70 -12.48 23.65 -30.06
CA LYS A 70 -13.95 23.76 -29.89
C LYS A 70 -14.62 22.71 -30.79
N CYS A 71 -15.20 21.69 -30.17
CA CYS A 71 -16.01 20.70 -30.85
C CYS A 71 -17.47 21.15 -30.89
N GLY A 72 -18.17 20.92 -32.00
CA GLY A 72 -19.61 21.19 -32.10
C GLY A 72 -20.41 20.32 -31.12
N LYS A 73 -21.61 20.78 -30.72
CA LYS A 73 -22.53 19.99 -29.89
C LYS A 73 -22.75 18.61 -30.55
N GLY A 74 -22.46 17.53 -29.82
CA GLY A 74 -22.70 16.16 -30.26
C GLY A 74 -21.56 15.49 -31.04
N THR A 75 -20.44 16.18 -31.27
CA THR A 75 -19.23 15.59 -31.85
C THR A 75 -18.20 15.35 -30.75
N TYR A 76 -17.57 14.17 -30.76
CA TYR A 76 -16.46 13.83 -29.88
C TYR A 76 -15.19 13.70 -30.70
N ARG A 77 -14.06 14.17 -30.14
CA ARG A 77 -12.73 13.98 -30.72
C ARG A 77 -11.81 13.41 -29.66
N SER A 78 -11.12 12.33 -30.00
CA SER A 78 -10.11 11.70 -29.15
C SER A 78 -8.87 11.42 -29.99
N ARG A 79 -7.70 11.46 -29.35
CA ARG A 79 -6.41 11.08 -29.95
C ARG A 79 -5.96 9.68 -29.55
N ASN A 80 -6.66 9.07 -28.59
CA ASN A 80 -6.25 7.84 -27.92
C ASN A 80 -7.32 6.73 -27.96
N ALA A 81 -8.51 7.00 -28.51
CA ALA A 81 -9.51 5.99 -28.77
C ALA A 81 -8.98 5.03 -29.84
N TYR A 82 -8.68 3.81 -29.43
CA TYR A 82 -8.11 2.76 -30.27
C TYR A 82 -9.22 1.93 -30.94
N MET A 83 -10.30 1.63 -30.21
CA MET A 83 -11.43 0.86 -30.74
C MET A 83 -12.76 1.43 -30.23
N LEU A 84 -13.76 1.51 -31.11
CA LEU A 84 -15.14 1.86 -30.76
C LEU A 84 -16.02 0.63 -30.91
N VAL A 85 -16.76 0.28 -29.86
CA VAL A 85 -17.67 -0.87 -29.83
C VAL A 85 -19.10 -0.36 -29.85
N TYR A 86 -19.86 -0.77 -30.87
CA TYR A 86 -21.27 -0.45 -31.03
C TYR A 86 -22.11 -1.70 -30.87
N ARG A 87 -23.29 -1.55 -30.24
CA ARG A 87 -24.31 -2.59 -30.17
C ARG A 87 -25.53 -2.19 -31.00
N LEU A 88 -26.17 -3.17 -31.62
CA LEU A 88 -27.45 -2.95 -32.28
C LEU A 88 -28.51 -2.63 -31.23
N GLN A 89 -29.29 -1.57 -31.45
CA GLN A 89 -30.39 -1.17 -30.59
C GLN A 89 -31.58 -2.14 -30.77
N SER A 90 -31.46 -3.32 -30.18
CA SER A 90 -32.48 -4.37 -30.13
C SER A 90 -33.46 -4.13 -28.99
N ARG A 91 -34.73 -4.57 -29.15
CA ARG A 91 -35.67 -4.72 -28.02
C ARG A 91 -35.00 -5.58 -26.93
N GLU A 92 -35.01 -5.07 -25.72
CA GLU A 92 -34.26 -5.56 -24.56
C GLU A 92 -34.44 -7.07 -24.34
N LYS A 93 -33.33 -7.78 -24.16
CA LYS A 93 -33.33 -9.07 -23.44
C LYS A 93 -33.08 -8.74 -21.98
N SER A 94 -33.94 -9.25 -21.10
CA SER A 94 -33.72 -9.19 -19.65
C SER A 94 -32.35 -9.78 -19.32
N LEU A 95 -31.54 -9.05 -18.55
CA LEU A 95 -30.21 -9.50 -18.10
C LEU A 95 -30.29 -10.41 -16.87
N ALA A 96 -31.44 -11.02 -16.59
CA ALA A 96 -31.56 -12.06 -15.59
C ALA A 96 -30.81 -13.30 -16.10
N VAL A 97 -29.51 -13.35 -15.80
CA VAL A 97 -28.68 -14.52 -16.06
C VAL A 97 -28.87 -15.45 -14.87
N GLU A 98 -29.62 -16.52 -15.06
CA GLU A 98 -29.63 -17.62 -14.10
C GLU A 98 -28.30 -18.36 -14.21
N LEU A 99 -27.48 -18.29 -13.16
CA LEU A 99 -26.18 -18.93 -13.13
C LEU A 99 -26.38 -20.45 -12.88
N PRO A 100 -25.72 -21.35 -13.63
CA PRO A 100 -25.69 -22.76 -13.31
C PRO A 100 -25.20 -23.02 -11.87
N ALA A 101 -25.82 -23.98 -11.18
CA ALA A 101 -25.55 -24.25 -9.76
C ALA A 101 -24.07 -24.48 -9.44
N PHE A 102 -23.33 -25.20 -10.30
CA PHE A 102 -21.91 -25.48 -10.08
C PHE A 102 -21.04 -24.21 -10.13
N LEU A 103 -21.41 -23.20 -10.92
CA LEU A 103 -20.70 -21.92 -10.95
C LEU A 103 -21.05 -21.05 -9.73
N GLN A 104 -22.29 -21.14 -9.25
CA GLN A 104 -22.69 -20.45 -8.03
C GLN A 104 -21.90 -20.99 -6.83
N GLU A 105 -21.75 -22.31 -6.72
CA GLU A 105 -20.96 -22.95 -5.66
C GLU A 105 -19.49 -22.50 -5.67
N LEU A 106 -18.87 -22.40 -6.87
CA LEU A 106 -17.51 -21.86 -7.02
C LEU A 106 -17.39 -20.40 -6.55
N VAL A 107 -18.37 -19.56 -6.87
CA VAL A 107 -18.40 -18.16 -6.42
C VAL A 107 -18.58 -18.07 -4.91
N ASP A 108 -19.46 -18.88 -4.34
CA ASP A 108 -19.73 -18.88 -2.90
C ASP A 108 -18.50 -19.37 -2.11
N GLU A 109 -17.78 -20.38 -2.63
CA GLU A 109 -16.53 -20.86 -2.04
C GLU A 109 -15.43 -19.79 -2.06
N ASP A 110 -15.25 -19.10 -3.19
CA ASP A 110 -14.25 -18.02 -3.32
C ASP A 110 -14.58 -16.83 -2.41
N ASN A 111 -15.85 -16.43 -2.35
CA ASN A 111 -16.32 -15.39 -1.43
C ASN A 111 -16.06 -15.78 0.04
N SER A 112 -16.34 -17.03 0.43
CA SER A 112 -16.08 -17.51 1.80
C SER A 112 -14.59 -17.43 2.15
N ARG A 113 -13.71 -17.84 1.23
CA ARG A 113 -12.25 -17.71 1.42
C ARG A 113 -11.81 -16.26 1.54
N PHE A 114 -12.40 -15.37 0.74
CA PHE A 114 -12.10 -13.94 0.80
C PHE A 114 -12.54 -13.32 2.13
N GLU A 115 -13.71 -13.70 2.65
CA GLU A 115 -14.21 -13.26 3.96
C GLU A 115 -13.32 -13.74 5.11
N GLU A 116 -12.90 -15.00 5.09
CA GLU A 116 -11.95 -15.56 6.05
C GLU A 116 -10.62 -14.80 6.00
N TRP A 117 -10.08 -14.57 4.81
CA TRP A 117 -8.85 -13.80 4.62
C TRP A 117 -8.97 -12.37 5.17
N CYS A 118 -10.10 -11.69 4.93
CA CYS A 118 -10.38 -10.37 5.48
C CYS A 118 -10.41 -10.38 7.02
N HIS A 119 -11.01 -11.41 7.62
CA HIS A 119 -11.01 -11.61 9.07
C HIS A 119 -9.59 -11.80 9.62
N GLU A 120 -8.80 -12.68 9.01
CA GLU A 120 -7.41 -12.92 9.41
C GLU A 120 -6.56 -11.65 9.32
N MET A 121 -6.68 -10.91 8.21
CA MET A 121 -5.97 -9.63 8.03
C MET A 121 -6.38 -8.58 9.07
N ALA A 122 -7.67 -8.51 9.41
CA ALA A 122 -8.15 -7.62 10.46
C ALA A 122 -7.59 -7.98 11.84
N GLU A 123 -7.56 -9.26 12.19
CA GLU A 123 -6.98 -9.74 13.46
C GLU A 123 -5.47 -9.53 13.52
N MET A 124 -4.73 -9.86 12.46
CA MET A 124 -3.30 -9.58 12.32
C MET A 124 -2.98 -8.09 12.51
N ARG A 125 -3.79 -7.21 11.91
CA ARG A 125 -3.66 -5.75 12.07
C ARG A 125 -3.92 -5.31 13.51
N LYS A 126 -4.97 -5.84 14.16
CA LYS A 126 -5.27 -5.55 15.58
C LYS A 126 -4.11 -5.97 16.48
N GLN A 127 -3.59 -7.19 16.30
CA GLN A 127 -2.46 -7.69 17.08
C GLN A 127 -1.20 -6.85 16.87
N SER A 128 -0.90 -6.46 15.63
CA SER A 128 0.25 -5.60 15.30
C SER A 128 0.13 -4.22 15.96
N VAL A 129 -1.06 -3.60 15.92
CA VAL A 129 -1.31 -2.32 16.59
C VAL A 129 -1.21 -2.45 18.11
N ALA A 130 -1.76 -3.53 18.70
CA ALA A 130 -1.68 -3.76 20.14
C ALA A 130 -0.22 -3.96 20.59
N ARG A 131 0.54 -4.77 19.87
CA ARG A 131 1.98 -4.97 20.11
C ARG A 131 2.76 -3.66 20.00
N GLY A 132 2.48 -2.85 18.97
CA GLY A 132 3.09 -1.53 18.79
C GLY A 132 2.80 -0.59 19.97
N LYS A 133 1.56 -0.55 20.45
CA LYS A 133 1.19 0.25 21.64
C LYS A 133 1.94 -0.18 22.90
N VAL A 134 2.03 -1.49 23.16
CA VAL A 134 2.79 -2.02 24.31
C VAL A 134 4.27 -1.65 24.20
N LYS A 135 4.86 -1.82 23.02
CA LYS A 135 6.26 -1.46 22.75
C LYS A 135 6.50 0.04 22.94
N HIS A 136 5.59 0.88 22.44
CA HIS A 136 5.68 2.33 22.59
C HIS A 136 5.70 2.75 24.06
N GLU A 137 4.81 2.20 24.89
CA GLU A 137 4.79 2.51 26.33
C GLU A 137 6.05 2.00 27.04
N GLU A 138 6.54 0.79 26.70
CA GLU A 138 7.82 0.26 27.20
C GLU A 138 8.98 1.21 26.89
N VAL A 139 9.10 1.66 25.64
CA VAL A 139 10.15 2.58 25.20
C VAL A 139 10.06 3.89 25.97
N LYS A 140 8.86 4.44 26.12
CA LYS A 140 8.61 5.71 26.83
C LYS A 140 9.01 5.63 28.30
N GLU A 141 8.69 4.55 29.00
CA GLU A 141 9.09 4.34 30.39
C GLU A 141 10.61 4.21 30.55
N LEU A 142 11.25 3.42 29.69
CA LEU A 142 12.69 3.20 29.75
C LEU A 142 13.48 4.43 29.35
N TYR A 143 13.02 5.19 28.35
CA TYR A 143 13.69 6.41 27.90
C TYR A 143 13.87 7.44 29.03
N GLN A 144 12.91 7.54 29.95
CA GLN A 144 13.02 8.42 31.12
C GLN A 144 14.10 7.98 32.12
N LYS A 145 14.32 6.66 32.24
CA LYS A 145 15.26 6.06 33.18
C LYS A 145 16.65 5.84 32.57
N LEU A 146 16.75 5.82 31.25
CA LEU A 146 17.93 5.45 30.48
C LEU A 146 19.20 6.26 30.83
N PRO A 147 19.14 7.59 31.09
CA PRO A 147 20.33 8.34 31.48
C PRO A 147 20.81 7.99 32.89
N ALA A 148 22.05 7.49 33.01
CA ALA A 148 22.71 7.32 34.30
C ALA A 148 22.95 8.69 34.98
N LYS A 149 22.47 8.82 36.23
CA LYS A 149 22.71 10.00 37.09
C LYS A 149 24.18 10.08 37.49
N ALA A 150 24.65 11.29 37.82
CA ALA A 150 26.02 11.48 38.28
C ALA A 150 26.28 10.68 39.57
N GLY A 151 27.37 9.91 39.59
CA GLY A 151 27.75 9.07 40.73
C GLY A 151 27.00 7.73 40.85
N CYS A 152 26.06 7.42 39.95
CA CYS A 152 25.38 6.12 39.91
C CYS A 152 26.10 5.14 38.96
N PRO A 153 25.99 3.82 39.21
CA PRO A 153 26.53 2.80 38.32
C PRO A 153 25.85 2.84 36.94
N TYR A 154 26.60 2.46 35.91
CA TYR A 154 26.17 2.51 34.52
C TYR A 154 26.85 1.41 33.70
N ASP A 155 26.25 1.16 32.54
CA ASP A 155 26.74 0.24 31.53
C ASP A 155 26.80 0.92 30.17
N PHE A 156 27.48 0.30 29.22
CA PHE A 156 27.43 0.64 27.80
C PHE A 156 26.66 -0.42 27.01
N VAL A 157 25.80 0.04 26.10
CA VAL A 157 25.06 -0.81 25.15
C VAL A 157 25.31 -0.29 23.74
N SER A 158 25.50 -1.19 22.77
CA SER A 158 25.72 -0.79 21.37
C SER A 158 24.56 0.04 20.81
N LEU A 159 24.89 1.10 20.08
CA LEU A 159 23.89 1.95 19.42
C LEU A 159 23.14 1.20 18.33
N GLU A 160 23.82 0.27 17.64
CA GLU A 160 23.19 -0.59 16.64
C GLU A 160 22.05 -1.40 17.25
N TRP A 161 22.29 -2.04 18.40
CA TRP A 161 21.25 -2.80 19.07
C TRP A 161 20.12 -1.89 19.58
N LEU A 162 20.44 -0.72 20.15
CA LEU A 162 19.42 0.23 20.60
C LEU A 162 18.56 0.75 19.44
N GLN A 163 19.15 0.97 18.26
CA GLN A 163 18.41 1.35 17.05
C GLN A 163 17.47 0.23 16.60
N GLN A 164 17.94 -1.02 16.57
CA GLN A 164 17.09 -2.18 16.27
C GLN A 164 16.00 -2.38 17.33
N TRP A 165 16.30 -2.10 18.59
CA TRP A 165 15.33 -2.18 19.68
C TRP A 165 14.23 -1.12 19.59
N LEU A 166 14.53 0.06 19.03
CA LEU A 166 13.55 1.11 18.75
C LEU A 166 12.78 0.88 17.45
N ASP A 167 13.29 0.02 16.56
CA ASP A 167 12.62 -0.33 15.32
C ASP A 167 11.43 -1.27 15.59
N GLU A 168 10.23 -0.83 15.20
CA GLU A 168 8.99 -1.59 15.36
C GLU A 168 8.82 -2.66 14.27
N SER A 169 9.58 -2.57 13.18
CA SER A 169 9.43 -3.45 12.01
C SER A 169 9.94 -4.87 12.26
N THR A 170 10.91 -5.05 13.17
CA THR A 170 11.50 -6.36 13.45
C THR A 170 11.63 -6.62 14.95
N PRO A 171 11.48 -7.87 15.41
CA PRO A 171 11.78 -8.21 16.80
C PRO A 171 13.27 -7.98 17.09
N PRO A 172 13.63 -7.29 18.19
CA PRO A 172 15.03 -7.09 18.54
C PRO A 172 15.71 -8.42 18.84
N LYS A 173 16.94 -8.58 18.34
CA LYS A 173 17.81 -9.72 18.63
C LYS A 173 18.38 -9.63 20.05
N ALA A 174 19.06 -10.68 20.50
CA ALA A 174 19.86 -10.62 21.71
C ALA A 174 20.94 -9.53 21.61
N ILE A 175 21.31 -8.94 22.74
CA ILE A 175 22.32 -7.87 22.79
C ILE A 175 23.67 -8.45 22.37
N ASP A 176 24.35 -7.79 21.43
CA ASP A 176 25.72 -8.13 21.05
C ASP A 176 26.61 -6.88 21.11
N ASN A 177 27.59 -6.93 22.02
CA ASN A 177 28.60 -5.88 22.18
C ASN A 177 29.99 -6.32 21.72
N THR A 178 30.13 -7.49 21.08
CA THR A 178 31.42 -8.06 20.70
C THR A 178 32.21 -7.12 19.78
N ALA A 179 31.52 -6.43 18.87
CA ALA A 179 32.12 -5.43 17.97
C ALA A 179 32.69 -4.19 18.69
N CYS A 180 32.32 -3.98 19.95
CA CYS A 180 32.76 -2.85 20.78
C CYS A 180 33.99 -3.20 21.64
N LEU A 181 34.42 -4.47 21.68
CA LEU A 181 35.51 -4.91 22.53
C LEU A 181 36.89 -4.66 21.92
N CYS A 182 37.86 -4.37 22.79
CA CYS A 182 39.28 -4.46 22.49
C CYS A 182 39.80 -5.89 22.77
N PRO A 183 41.04 -6.23 22.37
CA PRO A 183 41.64 -7.56 22.62
C PRO A 183 41.67 -7.99 24.10
N HIS A 184 41.53 -7.04 25.03
CA HIS A 184 41.51 -7.29 26.48
C HIS A 184 40.09 -7.56 27.03
N GLY A 185 39.07 -7.63 26.17
CA GLY A 185 37.68 -7.84 26.58
C GLY A 185 37.04 -6.65 27.29
N LYS A 186 37.55 -5.43 27.05
CA LYS A 186 36.99 -4.17 27.57
C LYS A 186 36.51 -3.30 26.40
N LEU A 187 35.70 -2.27 26.68
CA LEU A 187 35.26 -1.32 25.66
C LEU A 187 36.47 -0.67 24.97
N HIS A 188 36.51 -0.75 23.64
CA HIS A 188 37.55 -0.12 22.83
C HIS A 188 37.38 1.41 22.86
N PRO A 189 38.40 2.22 23.19
CA PRO A 189 38.29 3.68 23.28
C PRO A 189 37.75 4.33 22.00
N ASP A 190 38.23 3.90 20.83
CA ASP A 190 37.77 4.41 19.53
C ASP A 190 36.32 4.03 19.16
N LYS A 191 35.69 3.11 19.91
CA LYS A 191 34.30 2.68 19.73
C LYS A 191 33.35 3.34 20.71
N ILE A 192 33.80 4.32 21.50
CA ILE A 192 32.93 5.03 22.45
C ILE A 192 31.75 5.73 21.77
N SER A 193 31.91 6.15 20.51
CA SER A 193 30.86 6.77 19.71
C SER A 193 29.80 5.78 19.20
N THR A 194 30.07 4.47 19.26
CA THR A 194 29.15 3.41 18.79
C THR A 194 28.37 2.76 19.93
N VAL A 195 28.51 3.26 21.15
CA VAL A 195 27.80 2.77 22.34
C VAL A 195 27.08 3.92 23.05
N LYS A 196 26.04 3.60 23.81
CA LYS A 196 25.34 4.54 24.69
C LYS A 196 25.56 4.14 26.14
N ARG A 197 25.91 5.14 26.96
CA ARG A 197 25.89 5.00 28.42
C ARG A 197 24.45 4.93 28.91
N VAL A 198 24.09 3.85 29.59
CA VAL A 198 22.76 3.60 30.17
C VAL A 198 22.88 3.35 31.67
N SER A 199 21.87 3.73 32.45
CA SER A 199 21.82 3.39 33.88
C SER A 199 21.85 1.88 34.10
N GLU A 200 22.46 1.41 35.19
CA GLU A 200 22.50 -0.01 35.58
C GLU A 200 21.10 -0.65 35.59
N ASP A 201 20.10 0.02 36.17
CA ASP A 201 18.70 -0.47 36.21
C ASP A 201 18.13 -0.81 34.82
N VAL A 202 18.43 0.04 33.82
CA VAL A 202 17.95 -0.14 32.44
C VAL A 202 18.80 -1.17 31.71
N ALA A 203 20.10 -1.26 32.01
CA ALA A 203 20.96 -2.30 31.48
C ALA A 203 20.49 -3.68 31.97
N ASP A 204 20.24 -3.83 33.27
CA ASP A 204 19.70 -5.05 33.87
C ASP A 204 18.41 -5.47 33.20
N TYR A 205 17.49 -4.52 33.00
CA TYR A 205 16.26 -4.77 32.27
C TYR A 205 16.52 -5.30 30.85
N PHE A 206 17.42 -4.67 30.09
CA PHE A 206 17.74 -5.10 28.74
C PHE A 206 18.36 -6.50 28.70
N TYR A 207 19.35 -6.78 29.54
CA TYR A 207 19.99 -8.10 29.57
C TYR A 207 19.05 -9.20 30.11
N GLN A 208 18.16 -8.88 31.06
CA GLN A 208 17.19 -9.85 31.57
C GLN A 208 16.11 -10.17 30.55
N ARG A 209 15.63 -9.17 29.79
CA ARG A 209 14.53 -9.34 28.83
C ARG A 209 14.98 -9.88 27.48
N TYR A 210 16.10 -9.38 26.96
CA TYR A 210 16.58 -9.69 25.61
C TYR A 210 17.80 -10.62 25.60
N GLY A 211 18.47 -10.82 26.74
CA GLY A 211 19.66 -11.66 26.83
C GLY A 211 20.85 -11.10 26.05
N GLY A 212 21.88 -11.93 25.88
CA GLY A 212 23.07 -11.60 25.11
C GLY A 212 24.26 -11.16 25.98
N GLY A 213 25.18 -10.43 25.37
CA GLY A 213 26.44 -9.99 25.97
C GLY A 213 27.50 -9.64 24.92
N PRO A 214 28.75 -9.42 25.33
CA PRO A 214 29.22 -9.27 26.70
C PRO A 214 28.76 -7.95 27.32
N ARG A 215 28.61 -7.92 28.64
CA ARG A 215 28.21 -6.72 29.38
C ARG A 215 29.39 -5.76 29.52
N LEU A 216 29.18 -4.49 29.19
CA LEU A 216 30.22 -3.46 29.19
C LEU A 216 30.03 -2.55 30.41
N THR A 217 30.75 -2.84 31.50
CA THR A 217 30.82 -2.02 32.72
C THR A 217 32.08 -1.16 32.77
#